data_AF-A0A8J5RYP4-F1
#
_entry.id   AF-A0A8J5RYP4-F1
#
_cell.length_a   1.000
_cell.length_b   1.000
_cell.length_c   1.000
_cell.angle_alpha   90.00
_cell.angle_beta   90.00
_cell.angle_gamma   90.00
#
_symmetry.space_group_name_H-M   'P 1'
#
loop_
_entity.id
_entity.type
_entity.pdbx_description
1 polymer ?
#
loop_
_entity_poly.entity_id
_entity_poly.type
_entity_poly.pdbx_seq_one_letter_code
_entity_poly.pdbx_strand_id
1 'polypeptide(L)'
;MRLSSRLLNEVQELSMLCNVPAYVVIYDTDDTAKPKVWPSMQETTNIMQSCFDMPESSVENGMLDKEAILQKRLAQAEKKLQNKISQNRQFEINIIMNDIVTRRRRNLDDLDPVRIEELEWVVAMRRKGIRHRINVLCSEGTEATYLPLAQPVTQPMAQPVVQPTCQVSSVKLEIMED
;
A
#
# COMPACT_ATOMS: atom_id res chain seq x y z
N MET A 1 -20.12 20.79 33.78
CA MET A 1 -20.12 22.19 33.26
C MET A 1 -19.00 22.55 32.27
N ARG A 2 -17.73 22.11 32.41
CA ARG A 2 -16.64 22.52 31.46
C ARG A 2 -16.79 21.98 30.04
N LEU A 3 -17.39 20.80 29.86
CA LEU A 3 -17.55 20.17 28.55
C LEU A 3 -18.63 20.85 27.70
N SER A 4 -19.73 21.30 28.31
CA SER A 4 -20.83 21.96 27.59
C SER A 4 -20.46 23.33 27.05
N SER A 5 -19.64 24.11 27.79
CA SER A 5 -19.11 25.39 27.29
C SER A 5 -18.15 25.21 26.12
N ARG A 6 -17.30 24.17 26.16
CA ARG A 6 -16.35 23.90 25.08
C ARG A 6 -17.05 23.48 23.79
N LEU A 7 -18.01 22.56 23.88
CA LEU A 7 -18.78 22.10 22.72
C LEU A 7 -19.52 23.26 22.04
N LEU A 8 -20.11 24.17 22.82
CA LEU A 8 -20.79 25.34 22.30
C LEU A 8 -19.86 26.27 21.53
N ASN A 9 -18.67 26.53 22.09
CA ASN A 9 -17.69 27.38 21.42
C ASN A 9 -17.20 26.75 20.10
N GLU A 10 -16.88 25.45 20.11
CA GLU A 10 -16.45 24.75 18.89
C GLU A 10 -17.55 24.78 17.81
N VAL A 11 -18.81 24.53 18.17
CA VAL A 11 -19.92 24.56 17.20
C VAL A 11 -20.20 25.97 16.70
N GLN A 12 -20.12 26.98 17.57
CA GLN A 12 -20.27 28.39 17.19
C GLN A 12 -19.17 28.81 16.21
N GLU A 13 -17.91 28.48 16.50
CA GLU A 13 -16.78 28.75 15.59
C GLU A 13 -16.97 28.07 14.24
N LEU A 14 -17.33 26.79 14.21
CA LEU A 14 -17.59 26.06 12.97
C LEU A 14 -18.75 26.66 12.18
N SER A 15 -19.84 27.02 12.86
CA SER A 15 -21.00 27.65 12.22
C SER A 15 -20.60 28.96 11.54
N MET A 16 -19.79 29.79 12.21
CA MET A 16 -19.31 31.06 11.68
C MET A 16 -18.28 30.87 10.56
N LEU A 17 -17.30 29.99 10.72
CA LEU A 17 -16.21 29.78 9.76
C LEU A 17 -16.67 29.11 8.47
N CYS A 18 -17.57 28.12 8.59
CA CYS A 18 -18.09 27.40 7.44
C CYS A 18 -19.34 28.05 6.85
N ASN A 19 -19.93 29.06 7.53
CA ASN A 19 -21.20 29.68 7.16
C ASN A 19 -22.32 28.64 6.96
N VAL A 20 -22.39 27.67 7.88
CA VAL A 20 -23.38 26.60 7.89
C VAL A 20 -24.30 26.78 9.09
N PRO A 21 -25.63 26.69 8.90
CA PRO A 21 -26.57 26.73 10.02
C PRO A 21 -26.35 25.50 10.92
N ALA A 22 -26.08 25.76 12.20
CA ALA A 22 -25.83 24.73 13.20
C ALA A 22 -26.58 25.05 14.49
N TYR A 23 -26.92 24.02 15.26
CA TYR A 23 -27.59 24.17 16.53
C TYR A 23 -27.05 23.16 17.55
N VAL A 24 -27.19 23.49 18.83
CA VAL A 24 -26.81 22.59 19.94
C VAL A 24 -27.91 22.61 20.99
N VAL A 25 -28.35 21.42 21.40
CA VAL A 25 -29.25 21.21 22.53
C VAL A 25 -28.56 20.26 23.51
N ILE A 26 -28.28 20.75 24.72
CA ILE A 26 -27.64 19.97 25.78
C ILE A 26 -28.65 19.75 26.90
N TYR A 27 -28.98 18.49 27.14
CA TYR A 27 -29.76 18.05 28.28
C TYR A 27 -28.80 17.73 29.44
N ASP A 28 -29.18 18.12 30.66
CA ASP A 28 -28.46 17.68 31.86
C ASP A 28 -28.93 16.26 32.23
N THR A 29 -28.13 15.52 32.99
CA THR A 29 -28.52 14.18 33.46
C THR A 29 -29.66 14.23 34.48
N ASP A 30 -29.88 15.39 35.08
CA ASP A 30 -31.03 15.66 35.94
C ASP A 30 -32.17 16.24 35.08
N ASP A 31 -33.22 15.45 34.87
CA ASP A 31 -34.42 15.75 34.05
C ASP A 31 -35.23 16.99 34.50
N THR A 32 -34.76 17.67 35.54
CA THR A 32 -35.40 18.85 36.14
C THR A 32 -34.84 20.18 35.62
N ALA A 33 -33.66 20.16 35.00
CA ALA A 33 -33.03 21.38 34.48
C ALA A 33 -33.49 21.70 33.05
N LYS A 34 -33.71 22.99 32.75
CA LYS A 34 -33.99 23.42 31.38
C LYS A 34 -32.79 23.13 30.48
N PRO A 35 -32.99 22.58 29.27
CA PRO A 35 -31.89 22.30 28.36
C PRO A 35 -31.17 23.59 27.97
N LYS A 36 -29.85 23.50 27.82
CA LYS A 36 -29.05 24.60 27.28
C LYS A 36 -29.13 24.55 25.76
N VAL A 37 -29.67 25.61 25.17
CA VAL A 37 -29.89 25.72 23.73
C VAL A 37 -29.09 26.88 23.16
N TRP A 38 -28.49 26.66 22.00
CA TRP A 38 -27.83 27.68 21.18
C TRP A 38 -28.17 27.45 19.70
N PRO A 39 -28.41 28.49 18.89
CA PRO A 39 -28.24 29.92 19.18
C PRO A 39 -29.39 30.53 20.00
N SER A 40 -30.62 30.37 19.52
CA SER A 40 -31.86 30.68 20.24
C SER A 40 -32.84 29.52 20.07
N MET A 41 -33.83 29.39 20.95
CA MET A 41 -34.82 28.31 20.83
C MET A 41 -35.52 28.34 19.47
N GLN A 42 -35.91 29.53 19.01
CA GLN A 42 -36.61 29.71 17.74
C GLN A 42 -35.74 29.34 16.54
N GLU A 43 -34.49 29.82 16.49
CA GLU A 43 -33.58 29.51 15.39
C GLU A 43 -33.22 28.02 15.39
N THR A 44 -32.98 27.43 16.55
CA THR A 44 -32.76 25.98 16.68
C THR A 44 -33.93 25.19 16.12
N THR A 45 -35.17 25.57 16.42
CA THR A 45 -36.36 24.91 15.86
C THR A 45 -36.43 25.06 14.35
N ASN A 46 -36.14 26.24 13.80
CA ASN A 46 -36.14 26.47 12.35
C ASN A 46 -35.08 25.61 11.64
N ILE A 47 -33.85 25.56 12.18
CA ILE A 47 -32.76 24.75 11.62
C ILE A 47 -33.14 23.27 11.70
N MET A 48 -33.69 22.83 12.84
CA MET A 48 -34.13 21.45 13.03
C MET A 48 -35.25 21.06 12.05
N GLN A 49 -36.24 21.92 11.84
CA GLN A 49 -37.30 21.71 10.84
C GLN A 49 -36.72 21.59 9.43
N SER A 50 -35.82 22.50 9.05
CA SER A 50 -35.17 22.44 7.74
C SER A 50 -34.36 21.15 7.53
N CYS A 51 -33.83 20.55 8.60
CA CYS A 51 -33.14 19.28 8.56
C CYS A 51 -34.12 18.10 8.36
N PHE A 52 -35.27 18.11 9.06
CA PHE A 52 -36.31 17.09 8.90
C PHE A 52 -37.03 17.16 7.56
N ASP A 53 -37.12 18.34 6.95
CA ASP A 53 -37.69 18.53 5.62
C ASP A 53 -36.77 18.00 4.49
N MET A 54 -35.50 17.68 4.81
CA MET A 54 -34.58 17.08 3.84
C MET A 54 -34.83 15.56 3.66
N PRO A 55 -34.70 15.02 2.43
CA PRO A 55 -34.94 13.61 2.19
C PRO A 55 -33.94 12.72 2.96
N GLU A 56 -34.43 11.63 3.54
CA GLU A 56 -33.69 10.71 4.43
C GLU A 56 -32.32 10.27 3.86
N SER A 57 -32.23 10.03 2.55
CA SER A 57 -30.98 9.71 1.83
C SER A 57 -29.88 10.78 1.94
N SER A 58 -30.21 12.03 2.25
CA SER A 58 -29.26 13.14 2.43
C SER A 58 -28.83 13.32 3.89
N VAL A 59 -29.69 12.92 4.85
CA VAL A 59 -29.45 13.03 6.29
C VAL A 59 -28.66 11.81 6.79
N GLU A 60 -29.03 10.60 6.37
CA GLU A 60 -28.39 9.35 6.80
C GLU A 60 -26.97 9.20 6.24
N ASN A 61 -26.73 9.65 5.00
CA ASN A 61 -25.39 9.67 4.41
C ASN A 61 -24.45 10.73 5.02
N GLY A 62 -25.01 11.77 5.67
CA GLY A 62 -24.27 12.87 6.29
C GLY A 62 -24.02 12.69 7.79
N MET A 63 -24.79 11.83 8.47
CA MET A 63 -24.57 11.54 9.88
C MET A 63 -23.35 10.61 10.03
N LEU A 64 -22.19 11.26 10.11
CA LEU A 64 -20.89 10.63 10.30
C LEU A 64 -20.84 9.95 11.67
N ASP A 65 -21.15 8.66 11.71
CA ASP A 65 -20.87 7.82 12.86
C ASP A 65 -19.35 7.81 13.09
N LYS A 66 -18.94 8.50 14.16
CA LYS A 66 -17.55 8.64 14.57
C LYS A 66 -16.93 7.27 14.82
N GLU A 67 -17.70 6.31 15.34
CA GLU A 67 -17.22 4.96 15.57
C GLU A 67 -16.97 4.24 14.24
N ALA A 68 -17.93 4.26 13.30
CA ALA A 68 -17.74 3.69 11.96
C ALA A 68 -16.53 4.28 11.23
N ILE A 69 -16.27 5.59 11.35
CA ILE A 69 -15.10 6.23 10.74
C ILE A 69 -13.80 5.71 11.35
N LEU A 70 -13.75 5.57 12.67
CA LEU A 70 -12.58 5.04 13.36
C LEU A 70 -12.34 3.58 13.01
N GLN A 71 -13.38 2.75 13.00
CA GLN A 71 -13.31 1.35 12.58
C GLN A 71 -12.81 1.22 11.13
N LYS A 72 -13.33 2.04 10.21
CA LYS A 72 -12.87 2.08 8.82
C LYS A 72 -11.39 2.45 8.72
N ARG A 73 -10.93 3.45 9.48
CA ARG A 73 -9.52 3.86 9.52
C ARG A 73 -8.62 2.77 10.10
N LEU A 74 -9.05 2.09 11.15
CA LEU A 74 -8.34 0.98 11.76
C LEU A 74 -8.16 -0.16 10.74
N ALA A 75 -9.24 -0.59 10.08
CA ALA A 75 -9.19 -1.63 9.06
C ALA A 75 -8.25 -1.27 7.90
N GLN A 76 -8.24 0.01 7.48
CA GLN A 76 -7.30 0.48 6.46
C GLN A 76 -5.84 0.42 6.93
N ALA A 77 -5.56 0.79 8.18
CA ALA A 77 -4.22 0.72 8.76
C ALA A 77 -3.74 -0.74 8.88
N GLU A 78 -4.59 -1.64 9.37
CA GLU A 78 -4.32 -3.07 9.44
C GLU A 78 -4.02 -3.67 8.06
N LYS A 79 -4.84 -3.33 7.05
CA LYS A 79 -4.59 -3.76 5.67
C LYS A 79 -3.25 -3.27 5.14
N LYS A 80 -2.89 -2.01 5.40
CA LYS A 80 -1.58 -1.46 5.01
C LYS A 80 -0.43 -2.19 5.70
N LEU A 81 -0.57 -2.51 6.99
CA LEU A 81 0.41 -3.27 7.74
C LEU A 81 0.60 -4.68 7.16
N GLN A 82 -0.50 -5.41 6.91
CA GLN A 82 -0.42 -6.75 6.33
C GLN A 82 0.21 -6.75 4.94
N ASN A 83 -0.11 -5.75 4.11
CA ASN A 83 0.54 -5.57 2.82
C ASN A 83 2.05 -5.36 2.96
N LYS A 84 2.49 -4.56 3.93
CA LYS A 84 3.91 -4.32 4.17
C LYS A 84 4.64 -5.55 4.70
N ILE A 85 4.02 -6.31 5.59
CA ILE A 85 4.55 -7.60 6.06
C ILE A 85 4.71 -8.55 4.87
N SER A 86 3.69 -8.68 4.02
CA SER A 86 3.75 -9.54 2.82
C SER A 86 4.82 -9.08 1.83
N GLN A 87 4.92 -7.78 1.56
CA GLN A 87 5.96 -7.21 0.70
C GLN A 87 7.37 -7.50 1.25
N ASN A 88 7.59 -7.28 2.55
CA ASN A 88 8.88 -7.56 3.18
C ASN A 88 9.25 -9.04 3.08
N ARG A 89 8.31 -9.95 3.33
CA ARG A 89 8.54 -11.39 3.14
C ARG A 89 8.93 -11.74 1.71
N GLN A 90 8.25 -11.15 0.72
CA GLN A 90 8.62 -11.33 -0.69
C GLN A 90 10.03 -10.81 -0.99
N PHE A 91 10.43 -9.67 -0.41
CA PHE A 91 11.79 -9.15 -0.57
C PHE A 91 12.84 -10.06 0.08
N GLU A 92 12.59 -10.55 1.30
CA GLU A 92 13.47 -11.50 1.99
C GLU A 92 13.72 -12.75 1.15
N ILE A 93 12.66 -13.40 0.65
CA ILE A 93 12.78 -14.59 -0.19
C ILE A 93 13.52 -14.27 -1.51
N ASN A 94 13.29 -13.10 -2.10
CA ASN A 94 14.00 -12.70 -3.32
C ASN A 94 15.49 -12.46 -3.09
N ILE A 95 15.88 -11.88 -1.95
CA ILE A 95 17.29 -11.71 -1.56
C ILE A 95 17.94 -13.08 -1.41
N ILE A 96 17.31 -13.99 -0.65
CA ILE A 96 17.78 -15.36 -0.46
C ILE A 96 17.98 -16.06 -1.79
N MET A 97 16.98 -15.99 -2.69
CA MET A 97 17.07 -16.56 -4.03
C MET A 97 18.25 -15.99 -4.83
N ASN A 98 18.46 -14.68 -4.77
CA ASN A 98 19.56 -14.03 -5.48
C ASN A 98 20.92 -14.50 -4.94
N ASP A 99 21.07 -14.64 -3.62
CA ASP A 99 22.31 -15.12 -3.01
C ASP A 99 22.60 -16.58 -3.36
N ILE A 100 21.57 -17.42 -3.50
CA ILE A 100 21.70 -18.80 -3.99
C ILE A 100 22.16 -18.82 -5.46
N VAL A 101 21.50 -18.05 -6.33
CA VAL A 101 21.82 -18.02 -7.78
C VAL A 101 23.22 -17.45 -8.03
N THR A 102 23.63 -16.45 -7.25
CA THR A 102 24.96 -15.84 -7.33
C THR A 102 26.04 -16.62 -6.57
N ARG A 103 25.69 -17.78 -5.99
CA ARG A 103 26.57 -18.65 -5.19
C ARG A 103 27.21 -17.96 -3.98
N ARG A 104 26.61 -16.86 -3.49
CA ARG A 104 27.03 -16.17 -2.27
C ARG A 104 26.67 -16.98 -1.02
N ARG A 105 25.55 -17.70 -1.07
CA ARG A 105 25.09 -18.58 0.00
C ARG A 105 25.34 -20.05 -0.36
N ARG A 106 25.89 -20.83 0.59
CA ARG A 106 26.30 -22.24 0.38
C ARG A 106 25.32 -23.27 0.95
N ASN A 107 24.58 -22.93 2.00
CA ASN A 107 23.59 -23.77 2.67
C ASN A 107 22.36 -22.94 3.09
N LEU A 108 21.33 -23.60 3.64
CA LEU A 108 20.08 -22.99 4.08
C LEU A 108 19.82 -23.23 5.59
N ASP A 109 20.84 -23.66 6.32
CA ASP A 109 20.73 -24.12 7.71
C ASP A 109 20.33 -22.99 8.68
N ASP A 110 20.47 -21.74 8.25
CA ASP A 110 20.11 -20.53 8.99
C ASP A 110 18.66 -20.08 8.76
N LEU A 111 17.92 -20.72 7.86
CA LEU A 111 16.52 -20.42 7.59
C LEU A 111 15.59 -21.26 8.47
N ASP A 112 14.51 -20.63 8.93
CA ASP A 112 13.43 -21.36 9.57
C ASP A 112 12.64 -22.21 8.55
N PRO A 113 11.94 -23.28 9.00
CA PRO A 113 11.21 -24.17 8.11
C PRO A 113 10.15 -23.48 7.25
N VAL A 114 9.51 -22.42 7.74
CA VAL A 114 8.49 -21.66 6.98
C VAL A 114 9.16 -20.94 5.81
N ARG A 115 10.34 -20.35 6.03
CA ARG A 115 11.11 -19.69 4.95
C ARG A 115 11.62 -20.69 3.92
N ILE A 116 11.98 -21.91 4.34
CA ILE A 116 12.38 -22.99 3.44
C ILE A 116 11.19 -23.41 2.55
N GLU A 117 9.99 -23.58 3.13
CA GLU A 117 8.78 -23.89 2.37
C GLU A 117 8.40 -22.79 1.37
N GLU A 118 8.44 -21.52 1.81
CA GLU A 118 8.21 -20.35 0.94
C GLU A 118 9.22 -20.32 -0.23
N LEU A 119 10.49 -20.60 0.06
CA LEU A 119 11.55 -20.66 -0.94
C LEU A 119 11.33 -21.80 -1.94
N GLU A 120 11.00 -23.00 -1.46
CA GLU A 120 10.70 -24.16 -2.30
C GLU A 120 9.56 -23.86 -3.27
N TRP A 121 8.49 -23.23 -2.78
CA TRP A 121 7.36 -22.82 -3.59
C TRP A 121 7.76 -21.82 -4.69
N VAL A 122 8.52 -20.78 -4.34
CA VAL A 122 9.00 -19.78 -5.31
C VAL A 122 9.88 -20.42 -6.38
N VAL A 123 10.79 -21.31 -6.00
CA VAL A 123 11.65 -22.06 -6.94
C VAL A 123 10.79 -22.91 -7.87
N ALA A 124 9.83 -23.66 -7.33
CA ALA A 124 8.93 -24.49 -8.12
C ALA A 124 8.13 -23.66 -9.14
N MET A 125 7.63 -22.49 -8.73
CA MET A 125 6.88 -21.59 -9.60
C MET A 125 7.75 -20.99 -10.70
N ARG A 126 8.97 -20.53 -10.38
CA ARG A 126 9.92 -20.04 -11.39
C ARG A 126 10.31 -21.14 -12.38
N ARG A 127 10.58 -22.36 -11.89
CA ARG A 127 10.86 -23.53 -12.75
C ARG A 127 9.71 -23.84 -13.69
N LYS A 128 8.47 -23.79 -13.21
CA LYS A 128 7.26 -23.97 -14.03
C LYS A 128 7.16 -22.87 -15.10
N GLY A 129 7.40 -21.61 -14.74
CA GLY A 129 7.41 -20.48 -15.68
C GLY A 129 8.48 -20.62 -16.76
N ILE A 130 9.71 -21.00 -16.39
CA ILE A 130 10.81 -21.26 -17.34
C ILE A 130 10.41 -22.38 -18.30
N ARG A 131 9.90 -23.50 -17.79
CA ARG A 131 9.48 -24.63 -18.62
C ARG A 131 8.35 -24.25 -19.59
N HIS A 132 7.38 -23.47 -19.11
CA HIS A 132 6.31 -22.96 -19.97
C HIS A 132 6.87 -22.09 -21.10
N ARG A 133 7.77 -21.16 -20.80
CA ARG A 133 8.41 -20.30 -21.82
C ARG A 133 9.22 -21.12 -22.83
N ILE A 134 9.96 -22.13 -22.40
CA ILE A 134 10.68 -23.04 -23.29
C ILE A 134 9.70 -23.72 -24.25
N ASN A 135 8.58 -24.26 -23.72
CA ASN A 135 7.59 -24.93 -24.55
C ASN A 135 6.98 -24.00 -25.62
N VAL A 136 6.61 -22.77 -25.25
CA VAL A 136 6.07 -21.76 -26.18
C VAL A 136 7.07 -21.48 -27.30
N LEU A 137 8.33 -21.20 -26.95
CA LEU A 137 9.39 -20.90 -27.92
C LEU A 137 9.70 -22.10 -28.83
N CYS A 138 9.64 -23.32 -28.31
CA CYS A 138 9.83 -24.53 -29.12
C CYS A 138 8.64 -24.84 -30.04
N SER A 139 7.42 -24.46 -29.67
CA SER A 139 6.23 -24.63 -30.52
C SER A 139 6.11 -23.59 -31.63
N GLU A 140 6.61 -22.37 -31.41
CA GLU A 140 6.60 -21.27 -32.39
C GLU A 140 7.75 -21.35 -33.42
N GLY A 141 8.73 -22.24 -33.21
CA GLY A 141 9.91 -22.41 -34.05
C GLY A 141 9.74 -23.27 -35.31
N THR A 142 8.52 -23.43 -35.86
CA THR A 142 8.26 -24.30 -37.04
C THR A 142 8.14 -23.58 -38.39
N GLU A 143 8.64 -22.34 -38.53
CA GLU A 143 8.88 -21.72 -39.86
C GLU A 143 10.21 -20.94 -39.94
N ALA A 144 11.28 -21.45 -39.35
CA ALA A 144 12.62 -21.05 -39.80
C ALA A 144 12.97 -21.86 -41.06
N THR A 145 12.65 -21.30 -42.23
CA THR A 145 13.19 -21.77 -43.51
C THR A 145 14.71 -21.81 -43.38
N TYR A 146 15.28 -23.02 -43.35
CA TYR A 146 16.72 -23.23 -43.37
C TYR A 146 17.27 -22.66 -44.68
N LEU A 147 17.89 -21.48 -44.62
CA LEU A 147 18.82 -21.04 -45.65
C LEU A 147 20.07 -21.94 -45.58
N PRO A 148 20.64 -22.40 -46.71
CA PRO A 148 21.76 -23.31 -46.68
C PRO A 148 22.94 -22.67 -45.93
N LEU A 149 23.54 -23.41 -45.00
CA LEU A 149 24.82 -23.05 -44.40
C LEU A 149 25.85 -22.83 -45.52
N ALA A 150 26.25 -21.59 -45.74
CA ALA A 150 27.46 -21.30 -46.49
C ALA A 150 28.65 -21.92 -45.72
N GLN A 151 29.43 -22.73 -46.43
CA GLN A 151 30.58 -23.45 -45.87
C GLN A 151 31.63 -22.48 -45.30
N PRO A 152 32.45 -22.93 -44.33
CA PRO A 152 33.40 -22.07 -43.64
C PRO A 152 34.55 -21.71 -44.57
N VAL A 153 34.78 -20.41 -44.76
CA VAL A 153 36.04 -19.92 -45.34
C VAL A 153 37.12 -20.06 -44.27
N THR A 154 38.06 -20.97 -44.48
CA THR A 154 39.27 -21.10 -43.67
C THR A 154 40.14 -19.86 -43.88
N GLN A 155 40.24 -19.01 -42.87
CA GLN A 155 41.28 -17.98 -42.79
C GLN A 155 42.27 -18.32 -41.67
N PRO A 156 43.59 -18.14 -41.88
CA PRO A 156 44.59 -18.47 -40.88
C PRO A 156 44.49 -17.50 -39.69
N MET A 157 44.55 -18.06 -38.48
CA MET A 157 44.48 -17.30 -37.24
C MET A 157 45.74 -16.45 -37.06
N ALA A 158 45.58 -15.13 -36.99
CA ALA A 158 46.51 -14.26 -36.27
C ALA A 158 45.85 -13.91 -34.93
N GLN A 159 46.42 -14.38 -33.82
CA GLN A 159 45.94 -14.06 -32.48
C GLN A 159 46.48 -12.69 -32.03
N PRO A 160 45.64 -11.73 -31.59
CA PRO A 160 46.13 -10.58 -30.85
C PRO A 160 46.19 -10.94 -29.36
N VAL A 161 47.37 -10.76 -28.75
CA VAL A 161 47.55 -10.78 -27.30
C VAL A 161 46.92 -9.52 -26.72
N VAL A 162 45.88 -9.66 -25.89
CA VAL A 162 45.30 -8.55 -25.14
C VAL A 162 45.46 -8.84 -23.65
N GLN A 163 46.25 -8.00 -22.97
CA GLN A 163 46.44 -8.05 -21.52
C GLN A 163 45.23 -7.41 -20.79
N PRO A 164 44.81 -7.93 -19.63
CA PRO A 164 43.73 -7.32 -18.87
C PRO A 164 44.25 -6.13 -18.06
N THR A 165 43.82 -4.92 -18.39
CA THR A 165 43.89 -3.77 -17.48
C THR A 165 42.53 -3.56 -16.86
N CYS A 166 42.41 -3.91 -15.57
CA CYS A 166 41.23 -3.62 -14.76
C CYS A 166 41.41 -2.23 -14.15
N GLN A 167 40.65 -1.23 -14.60
CA GLN A 167 40.50 0.02 -13.88
C GLN A 167 39.24 -0.06 -13.03
N VAL A 168 39.41 -0.05 -11.70
CA VAL A 168 38.31 0.03 -10.74
C VAL A 168 38.11 1.52 -10.45
N SER A 169 36.99 2.08 -10.92
CA SER A 169 36.53 3.38 -10.45
C SER A 169 35.69 3.19 -9.20
N SER A 170 36.18 3.72 -8.07
CA SER A 170 35.41 3.84 -6.82
C SER A 170 34.29 4.86 -7.00
N VAL A 171 33.04 4.46 -6.75
CA VAL A 171 31.90 5.38 -6.64
C VAL A 171 31.69 5.70 -5.16
N LYS A 172 31.73 6.99 -4.82
CA LYS A 172 31.54 7.52 -3.46
C LYS A 172 30.03 7.65 -3.18
N LEU A 173 29.56 7.05 -2.09
CA LEU A 173 28.21 7.24 -1.56
C LEU A 173 28.22 8.46 -0.62
N GLU A 174 27.52 9.52 -0.99
CA GLU A 174 27.19 10.64 -0.11
C GLU A 174 25.83 10.37 0.52
N ILE A 175 25.79 10.36 1.85
CA ILE A 175 24.57 10.20 2.65
C ILE A 175 24.03 11.61 2.90
N MET A 176 22.77 11.81 2.54
CA MET A 176 21.98 13.00 2.86
C MET A 176 21.16 12.64 4.11
N GLU A 177 21.44 13.29 5.24
CA GLU A 177 20.59 13.24 6.45
C GLU A 177 19.59 14.41 6.39
N ASP A 178 18.31 14.09 6.61
CA ASP A 178 17.23 15.02 6.99
C ASP A 178 16.99 14.91 8.50
#